data_AF-A0A7K5A8T7-F1
#
_entry.id   AF-A0A7K5A8T7-F1
#
_cell.length_a   1.000
_cell.length_b   1.000
_cell.length_c   1.000
_cell.angle_alpha   90.00
_cell.angle_beta   90.00
_cell.angle_gamma   90.00
#
_symmetry.space_group_name_H-M   'P 1'
#
loop_
_entity.id
_entity.type
_entity.pdbx_description
1 polymer ?
#
loop_
_entity_poly.entity_id
_entity_poly.type
_entity_poly.pdbx_seq_one_letter_code
_entity_poly.pdbx_strand_id
1 'polypeptide(L)'
;PITFFIQLEKVTSTVIAFSWKPQGGRRDSPYRVRLRGGSVELTASLNETSTAFENLLSDHEYQISVDVSTCSKNFSTSLTVRTAAEVFNGTTRIINRVFVPEYENKSSTIFKEFETTFIKEV
;
A
#
# COMPACT_ATOMS: atom_id res chain seq x y z
N PRO A 1 22.40 -1.53 -26.75
CA PRO A 1 21.09 -2.14 -26.38
C PRO A 1 20.26 -1.15 -25.54
N ILE A 2 19.07 -0.75 -26.02
CA ILE A 2 18.17 0.10 -25.24
C ILE A 2 17.46 -0.81 -24.23
N THR A 3 17.52 -0.46 -22.94
CA THR A 3 16.97 -1.28 -21.86
C THR A 3 15.63 -0.69 -21.42
N PHE A 4 14.57 -1.49 -21.41
CA PHE A 4 13.23 -1.10 -20.96
C PHE A 4 13.03 -1.57 -19.52
N PHE A 5 13.11 -0.64 -18.56
CA PHE A 5 13.00 -0.94 -17.14
C PHE A 5 12.17 0.12 -16.41
N ILE A 6 11.55 -0.31 -15.31
CA ILE A 6 10.86 0.56 -14.35
C ILE A 6 11.89 1.11 -13.37
N GLN A 7 11.77 2.40 -13.05
CA GLN A 7 12.54 3.09 -12.02
C GLN A 7 11.58 3.56 -10.93
N LEU A 8 11.77 3.07 -9.70
CA LEU A 8 10.99 3.52 -8.55
C LEU A 8 11.44 4.94 -8.16
N GLU A 9 10.47 5.81 -7.88
CA GLU A 9 10.72 7.19 -7.46
C GLU A 9 10.36 7.39 -5.98
N LYS A 10 9.23 6.83 -5.55
CA LYS A 10 8.76 6.92 -4.15
C LYS A 10 7.97 5.67 -3.79
N VAL A 11 8.29 5.08 -2.66
CA VAL A 11 7.54 3.96 -2.08
C VAL A 11 7.26 4.29 -0.61
N THR A 12 5.98 4.37 -0.25
CA THR A 12 5.52 4.55 1.13
C THR A 12 4.64 3.38 1.55
N SER A 13 3.99 3.48 2.71
CA SER A 13 3.00 2.50 3.16
C SER A 13 1.74 2.44 2.32
N THR A 14 1.42 3.51 1.58
CA THR A 14 0.16 3.62 0.82
C THR A 14 0.34 4.09 -0.61
N VAL A 15 1.57 4.41 -1.02
CA VAL A 15 1.87 4.99 -2.34
C VAL A 15 3.05 4.29 -2.99
N ILE A 16 2.92 3.99 -4.28
CA ILE A 16 4.02 3.58 -5.15
C ILE A 16 4.03 4.51 -6.37
N ALA A 17 5.08 5.31 -6.51
CA ALA A 17 5.33 6.18 -7.66
C ALA A 17 6.59 5.73 -8.41
N PHE A 18 6.52 5.72 -9.73
CA PHE A 18 7.57 5.20 -10.59
C PHE A 18 7.49 5.79 -12.00
N SER A 19 8.62 5.68 -12.71
CA SER A 19 8.74 6.06 -14.12
C SER A 19 9.42 4.97 -14.93
N TRP A 20 9.38 5.12 -16.25
CA TRP A 20 10.04 4.22 -17.19
C TRP A 20 10.59 5.02 -18.38
N LYS A 21 11.68 4.56 -18.97
CA LYS A 21 12.20 5.22 -20.19
C LYS A 21 11.36 4.83 -21.40
N PRO A 22 10.91 5.81 -22.22
CA PRO A 22 10.19 5.50 -23.43
C PRO A 22 11.06 4.72 -24.40
N GLN A 23 10.47 3.71 -25.04
CA GLN A 23 11.13 3.00 -26.14
C GLN A 23 10.96 3.79 -27.42
N GLY A 24 12.02 3.81 -28.25
CA GLY A 24 12.05 4.55 -29.50
C GLY A 24 11.05 4.01 -30.54
N GLY A 25 10.63 4.89 -31.45
CA GLY A 25 9.64 4.60 -32.50
C GLY A 25 8.39 5.48 -32.38
N ARG A 26 7.59 5.53 -33.45
CA ARG A 26 6.27 6.17 -33.41
C ARG A 26 5.35 5.26 -32.60
N ARG A 27 4.81 5.79 -31.51
CA ARG A 27 3.90 5.08 -30.60
C ARG A 27 2.53 4.98 -31.27
N ASP A 28 1.94 3.79 -31.27
CA ASP A 28 0.59 3.56 -31.82
C ASP A 28 -0.47 3.47 -30.72
N SER A 29 -0.05 3.20 -29.48
CA SER A 29 -0.95 3.08 -28.34
C SER A 29 -0.37 3.78 -27.09
N PRO A 30 -1.23 4.22 -26.15
CA PRO A 30 -0.78 4.59 -24.81
C PRO A 30 -0.11 3.40 -24.10
N TYR A 31 0.64 3.68 -23.04
CA TYR A 31 1.13 2.66 -22.11
C TYR A 31 -0.03 2.09 -21.33
N ARG A 32 -0.09 0.76 -21.21
CA ARG A 32 -0.96 0.06 -20.27
C ARG A 32 -0.14 -0.29 -19.04
N VAL A 33 -0.52 0.32 -17.92
CA VAL A 33 0.16 0.13 -16.63
C VAL A 33 -0.75 -0.66 -15.71
N ARG A 34 -0.22 -1.68 -15.04
CA ARG A 34 -0.95 -2.54 -14.11
C ARG A 34 -0.20 -2.65 -12.80
N LEU A 35 -0.94 -2.70 -11.70
CA LEU A 35 -0.44 -3.00 -10.37
C LEU A 35 -1.30 -4.09 -9.75
N ARG A 36 -0.68 -5.22 -9.38
CA ARG A 36 -1.36 -6.41 -8.85
C ARG A 36 -0.75 -6.84 -7.52
N GLY A 37 -1.57 -7.13 -6.52
CA GLY A 37 -1.12 -7.66 -5.23
C GLY A 37 -2.30 -8.17 -4.41
N GLY A 38 -2.27 -9.44 -4.01
CA GLY A 38 -3.41 -10.09 -3.34
C GLY A 38 -4.67 -10.05 -4.22
N SER A 39 -5.75 -9.46 -3.70
CA SER A 39 -7.01 -9.22 -4.42
C SER A 39 -7.06 -7.86 -5.15
N VAL A 40 -6.04 -7.02 -5.01
CA VAL A 40 -5.98 -5.69 -5.63
C VAL A 40 -5.42 -5.80 -7.04
N GLU A 41 -6.17 -5.29 -8.01
CA GLU A 41 -5.73 -5.10 -9.39
C GLU A 41 -6.13 -3.70 -9.87
N LEU A 42 -5.13 -2.84 -10.09
CA LEU A 42 -5.30 -1.48 -10.61
C LEU A 42 -4.72 -1.40 -12.02
N THR A 43 -5.39 -0.67 -12.91
CA THR A 43 -4.96 -0.48 -14.30
C THR A 43 -5.10 0.99 -14.71
N ALA A 44 -4.13 1.49 -15.46
CA ALA A 44 -4.17 2.81 -16.08
C ALA A 44 -3.71 2.74 -17.54
N SER A 45 -4.23 3.63 -18.38
CA SER A 45 -3.76 3.84 -19.75
C SER A 45 -3.28 5.28 -19.89
N LEU A 46 -1.98 5.47 -20.16
CA LEU A 46 -1.29 6.76 -20.03
C LEU A 46 -0.43 7.06 -21.26
N ASN A 47 -0.29 8.34 -21.62
CA ASN A 47 0.65 8.77 -22.67
C ASN A 47 2.00 9.18 -22.08
N GLU A 48 1.98 9.52 -20.79
CA GLU A 48 3.11 9.84 -19.93
C GLU A 48 3.96 8.60 -19.63
N THR A 49 5.15 8.85 -19.08
CA THR A 49 6.15 7.82 -18.74
C THR A 49 6.38 7.68 -17.24
N SER A 50 5.41 8.14 -16.44
CA SER A 50 5.44 8.11 -14.99
C SER A 50 4.01 8.02 -14.47
N THR A 51 3.84 7.38 -13.31
CA THR A 51 2.55 7.34 -12.61
C THR A 51 2.74 7.05 -11.12
N ALA A 52 1.66 7.22 -10.36
CA ALA A 52 1.57 6.80 -8.97
C ALA A 52 0.27 6.02 -8.74
N PHE A 53 0.35 4.96 -7.94
CA PHE A 53 -0.80 4.30 -7.34
C PHE A 53 -0.85 4.66 -5.86
N GLU A 54 -2.02 5.07 -5.39
CA GLU A 54 -2.28 5.50 -4.02
C GLU A 54 -3.27 4.56 -3.33
N ASN A 55 -3.50 4.77 -2.02
CA ASN A 55 -4.41 3.97 -1.19
C ASN A 55 -4.08 2.46 -1.18
N LEU A 56 -2.79 2.15 -1.26
CA LEU A 56 -2.30 0.77 -1.20
C LEU A 56 -2.25 0.27 0.26
N LEU A 57 -2.26 -1.06 0.41
CA LEU A 57 -2.08 -1.69 1.71
C LEU A 57 -0.61 -1.59 2.12
N SER A 58 -0.35 -1.31 3.40
CA SER A 58 0.99 -1.30 3.99
C SER A 58 1.53 -2.71 4.15
N ASP A 59 2.85 -2.88 4.07
CA ASP A 59 3.54 -4.18 4.14
C ASP A 59 3.08 -5.21 3.09
N HIS A 60 2.56 -4.75 1.96
CA HIS A 60 2.04 -5.61 0.90
C HIS A 60 2.93 -5.58 -0.32
N GLU A 61 3.15 -6.77 -0.89
CA GLU A 61 3.89 -6.93 -2.14
C GLU A 61 2.96 -6.70 -3.33
N TYR A 62 3.44 -5.90 -4.28
CA TYR A 62 2.77 -5.57 -5.52
C TYR A 62 3.71 -5.83 -6.71
N GLN A 63 3.14 -6.36 -7.80
CA GLN A 63 3.78 -6.45 -9.10
C GLN A 63 3.30 -5.32 -10.00
N ILE A 64 4.23 -4.49 -10.46
CA ILE A 64 4.03 -3.48 -11.49
C ILE A 64 4.28 -4.11 -12.85
N SER A 65 3.44 -3.81 -13.85
CA SER A 65 3.66 -4.15 -15.24
C SER A 65 3.42 -2.93 -16.13
N VAL A 66 4.32 -2.66 -17.07
CA VAL A 66 4.16 -1.60 -18.07
C VAL A 66 4.29 -2.21 -19.46
N ASP A 67 3.22 -2.10 -20.25
CA ASP A 67 3.12 -2.65 -21.59
C ASP A 67 2.86 -1.54 -22.61
N VAL A 68 3.47 -1.63 -23.79
CA VAL A 68 3.19 -0.72 -24.91
C VAL A 68 3.37 -1.41 -26.26
N SER A 69 2.53 -1.04 -27.21
CA SER A 69 2.64 -1.44 -28.60
C SER A 69 3.12 -0.28 -29.46
N THR A 70 4.07 -0.58 -30.34
CA THR A 70 4.56 0.30 -31.41
C THR A 70 4.29 -0.37 -32.75
N CYS A 71 4.42 0.37 -33.87
CA CYS A 71 4.15 -0.18 -35.22
C CYS A 71 4.90 -1.48 -35.51
N SER A 72 6.04 -1.69 -34.86
CA SER A 72 6.99 -2.76 -35.18
C SER A 72 7.14 -3.78 -34.06
N LYS A 73 6.78 -3.46 -32.81
CA LYS A 73 7.08 -4.32 -31.67
C LYS A 73 6.24 -3.99 -30.43
N ASN A 74 5.98 -5.03 -29.63
CA ASN A 74 5.45 -4.91 -28.29
C ASN A 74 6.59 -4.91 -27.26
N PHE A 75 6.51 -4.01 -26.28
CA PHE A 75 7.44 -3.93 -25.17
C PHE A 75 6.69 -4.15 -23.87
N SER A 76 7.29 -4.93 -22.97
CA SER A 76 6.76 -5.20 -21.63
C SER A 76 7.91 -5.25 -20.63
N THR A 77 7.67 -4.72 -19.44
CA THR A 77 8.60 -4.81 -18.31
C THR A 77 7.80 -4.90 -17.01
N SER A 78 8.37 -5.53 -15.99
CA SER A 78 7.73 -5.70 -14.70
C SER A 78 8.71 -5.56 -13.55
N LEU A 79 8.19 -5.15 -12.39
CA LEU A 79 8.96 -4.98 -11.16
C LEU A 79 8.08 -5.34 -9.97
N THR A 80 8.61 -6.14 -9.05
CA THR A 80 7.97 -6.40 -7.77
C THR A 80 8.49 -5.42 -6.72
N VAL A 81 7.58 -4.86 -5.92
CA VAL A 81 7.88 -3.87 -4.88
C VAL A 81 6.96 -4.09 -3.69
N ARG A 82 7.47 -3.92 -2.48
CA ARG A 82 6.69 -4.01 -1.24
C ARG A 82 6.50 -2.61 -0.66
N THR A 83 5.29 -2.27 -0.26
CA THR A 83 5.00 -1.00 0.44
C THR A 83 5.69 -0.98 1.80
N ALA A 84 6.09 0.20 2.24
CA ALA A 84 6.75 0.36 3.54
C ALA A 84 5.78 0.03 4.68
N ALA A 85 6.32 -0.45 5.80
CA ALA A 85 5.55 -0.60 7.03
C ALA A 85 6.46 -0.44 8.24
N GLU A 86 5.86 0.03 9.33
CA GLU A 86 6.46 0.03 10.65
C GLU A 86 5.72 -0.98 11.51
N VAL A 87 6.45 -1.91 12.11
CA VAL A 87 5.89 -2.87 13.06
C VAL A 87 5.99 -2.26 14.45
N PHE A 88 4.84 -1.90 15.01
CA PHE A 88 4.76 -1.47 16.41
C PHE A 88 4.54 -2.69 17.30
N ASN A 89 5.53 -2.99 18.13
CA ASN A 89 5.39 -4.04 19.15
C ASN A 89 4.68 -3.44 20.37
N GLY A 90 3.40 -3.77 20.54
CA GLY A 90 2.62 -3.45 21.73
C GLY A 90 2.36 -4.69 22.57
N THR A 91 2.41 -4.56 23.90
CA THR A 91 1.93 -5.59 24.83
C THR A 91 0.80 -4.99 25.62
N THR A 92 -0.36 -5.67 25.69
CA THR A 92 -1.48 -5.24 26.55
C THR A 92 -1.65 -6.22 27.69
N ARG A 93 -2.01 -5.73 28.88
CA ARG A 93 -2.26 -6.56 30.07
C ARG A 93 -3.74 -6.48 30.45
N ILE A 94 -4.44 -7.62 30.41
CA ILE A 94 -5.78 -7.73 30.99
C ILE A 94 -5.62 -8.09 32.46
N ILE A 95 -6.09 -7.22 33.35
CA ILE A 95 -6.03 -7.45 34.80
C ILE A 95 -7.35 -8.06 35.25
N ASN A 96 -7.28 -9.22 35.89
CA ASN A 96 -8.43 -9.86 36.50
C ASN A 96 -8.87 -9.07 37.75
N ARG A 97 -10.10 -8.56 37.74
CA ARG A 97 -10.75 -7.94 38.90
C ARG A 97 -12.11 -8.58 39.14
N VAL A 98 -12.52 -8.64 40.40
CA VAL A 98 -13.87 -9.09 40.77
C VAL A 98 -14.88 -8.12 40.19
N PHE A 99 -15.88 -8.65 39.50
CA PHE A 99 -16.96 -7.85 38.94
C PHE A 99 -17.81 -7.22 40.05
N VAL A 100 -18.12 -5.94 39.90
CA VAL A 100 -19.12 -5.23 40.71
C VAL A 100 -20.21 -4.66 39.80
N PRO A 101 -21.48 -4.63 40.23
CA PRO A 101 -22.61 -4.20 39.38
C PRO A 101 -22.44 -2.79 38.78
N GLU A 102 -21.70 -1.90 39.43
CA GLU A 102 -21.43 -0.54 38.97
C GLU A 102 -20.62 -0.50 37.66
N TYR A 103 -19.96 -1.60 37.27
CA TYR A 103 -19.33 -1.74 35.97
C TYR A 103 -20.32 -1.80 34.81
N GLU A 104 -21.60 -2.14 35.04
CA GLU A 104 -22.62 -2.10 33.99
C GLU A 104 -23.04 -0.66 33.65
N ASN A 105 -22.83 0.27 34.58
CA ASN A 105 -23.15 1.68 34.40
C ASN A 105 -21.90 2.47 33.97
N LYS A 106 -21.79 2.77 32.67
CA LYS A 106 -20.68 3.55 32.11
C LYS A 106 -20.53 4.97 32.67
N SER A 107 -21.59 5.50 33.28
CA SER A 107 -21.55 6.82 33.93
C SER A 107 -21.06 6.75 35.37
N SER A 108 -20.93 5.55 35.96
CA SER A 108 -20.47 5.37 37.33
C SER A 108 -19.00 5.78 37.48
N THR A 109 -18.66 6.26 38.68
CA THR A 109 -17.27 6.60 39.02
C THR A 109 -16.37 5.36 38.92
N ILE A 110 -16.86 4.21 39.38
CA ILE A 110 -16.13 2.94 39.38
C ILE A 110 -15.79 2.48 37.95
N PHE A 111 -16.73 2.60 37.00
CA PHE A 111 -16.46 2.28 35.59
C PHE A 111 -15.41 3.22 34.99
N LYS A 112 -15.54 4.54 35.21
CA LYS A 112 -14.61 5.54 34.69
C LYS A 112 -13.20 5.38 35.24
N GLU A 113 -13.08 5.05 36.53
CA GLU A 113 -11.79 4.76 37.17
C GLU A 113 -11.17 3.47 36.62
N PHE A 114 -11.97 2.42 36.42
CA PHE A 114 -11.51 1.19 35.77
C PHE A 114 -11.00 1.47 34.36
N GLU A 115 -11.77 2.16 33.52
CA GLU A 115 -11.38 2.51 32.15
C GLU A 115 -10.08 3.33 32.12
N THR A 116 -9.97 4.33 33.01
CA THR A 116 -8.77 5.16 33.13
C THR A 116 -7.55 4.32 33.56
N THR A 117 -7.73 3.40 34.50
CA THR A 117 -6.66 2.54 35.00
C THR A 117 -6.23 1.53 33.94
N PHE A 118 -7.20 0.91 33.26
CA PHE A 118 -6.97 -0.03 32.17
C PHE A 118 -6.17 0.60 31.02
N ILE A 119 -6.47 1.85 30.64
CA ILE A 119 -5.73 2.56 29.58
C ILE A 119 -4.31 2.95 30.05
N LYS A 120 -4.12 3.31 31.32
CA LYS A 120 -2.81 3.73 31.86
C LYS A 120 -1.84 2.58 32.12
N GLU A 121 -2.34 1.37 32.37
CA GLU A 121 -1.53 0.19 32.66
C GLU A 121 -1.10 -0.60 31.40
N VAL A 122 -1.51 -0.12 30.21
CA VAL A 122 -1.11 -0.65 28.89
C VAL A 122 0.02 0.18 28.28
#